data_AF-A0A7W1PJI1-F1
#
_entry.id   AF-A0A7W1PJI1-F1
#
_cell.length_a   1.000
_cell.length_b   1.000
_cell.length_c   1.000
_cell.angle_alpha   90.00
_cell.angle_beta   90.00
_cell.angle_gamma   90.00
#
_symmetry.space_group_name_H-M   'P 1'
#
loop_
_entity.id
_entity.type
_entity.pdbx_description
1 polymer ?
#
loop_
_entity_poly.entity_id
_entity_poly.type
_entity_poly.pdbx_seq_one_letter_code
_entity_poly.pdbx_strand_id
1 'polypeptide(L)'
;YRSWGKDGKVLGSIDSERNFTADHDLMKSPDRSRGRHPQRIAFGLPHNYGQPNGKVEPAADGIDRRASPLFIHIHQAAETDVPVAVVAFLPAAFLPPRHDKIRVGSEQVRLQSHDLWKPVAAFMDRMGGKSEKPVREPIVGEEVRLA
;
A
#
# COMPACT_ATOMS: atom_id res chain seq x y z
N TYR A 1 -1.87 5.29 3.55
CA TYR A 1 -0.46 4.87 3.56
C TYR A 1 0.30 5.58 2.45
N ARG A 2 1.25 6.47 2.78
CA ARG A 2 1.91 7.34 1.80
C ARG A 2 3.28 6.79 1.38
N SER A 3 3.79 7.30 0.26
CA SER A 3 5.16 7.06 -0.21
C SER A 3 6.19 7.43 0.85
N TRP A 4 7.41 6.90 0.75
CA TRP A 4 8.53 7.22 1.64
C TRP A 4 8.81 8.73 1.76
N GLY A 5 8.58 9.48 0.68
CA GLY A 5 8.87 10.91 0.62
C GLY A 5 10.34 11.19 0.30
N LYS A 6 10.65 12.48 0.10
CA LYS A 6 12.01 13.01 -0.08
C LYS A 6 12.30 13.96 1.09
N ASP A 7 13.47 13.85 1.69
CA ASP A 7 13.90 14.69 2.83
C ASP A 7 12.92 14.66 4.02
N GLY A 8 12.30 13.50 4.23
CA GLY A 8 11.29 13.32 5.29
C GLY A 8 9.92 13.94 4.97
N LYS A 9 9.69 14.44 3.75
CA LYS A 9 8.42 15.03 3.32
C LYS A 9 7.80 14.26 2.14
N VAL A 10 6.48 14.16 2.13
CA VAL A 10 5.64 13.66 1.04
C VAL A 10 4.95 14.87 0.41
N LEU A 11 4.89 14.94 -0.93
CA LEU A 11 4.36 16.09 -1.67
C LEU A 11 5.01 17.44 -1.26
N GLY A 12 6.29 17.40 -0.85
CA GLY A 12 7.08 18.59 -0.51
C GLY A 12 6.77 19.24 0.85
N SER A 13 5.55 19.10 1.38
CA SER A 13 5.11 19.83 2.57
C SER A 13 4.68 18.94 3.74
N ILE A 14 4.29 17.70 3.49
CA ILE A 14 3.66 16.83 4.50
C ILE A 14 4.72 15.91 5.09
N ASP A 15 4.92 15.88 6.41
CA ASP A 15 5.86 14.89 6.99
C ASP A 15 5.51 13.46 6.57
N SER A 16 6.55 12.74 6.18
CA SER A 16 6.45 11.32 5.89
C SER A 16 6.23 10.55 7.18
N GLU A 17 5.17 9.75 7.20
CA GLU A 17 4.85 8.87 8.32
C GLU A 17 5.87 7.73 8.48
N ARG A 18 6.68 7.47 7.44
CA ARG A 18 7.72 6.41 7.40
C ARG A 18 7.23 5.04 7.90
N ASN A 19 5.96 4.70 7.68
CA ASN A 19 5.37 3.44 8.16
C ASN A 19 6.00 2.17 7.56
N PHE A 20 6.87 2.29 6.54
CA PHE A 20 7.49 1.18 5.83
C PHE A 20 9.01 1.34 5.68
N THR A 21 9.72 1.67 6.77
CA THR A 21 11.19 1.74 6.80
C THR A 21 11.83 0.44 6.36
N ALA A 22 11.29 -0.69 6.83
CA ALA A 22 11.75 -2.02 6.44
C ALA A 22 11.71 -2.27 4.91
N ASP A 23 10.71 -1.74 4.21
CA ASP A 23 10.58 -1.85 2.76
C ASP A 23 11.56 -0.90 2.06
N HIS A 24 11.71 0.32 2.56
CA HIS A 24 12.66 1.29 2.03
C HIS A 24 14.10 0.74 2.11
N ASP A 25 14.50 0.27 3.28
CA ASP A 25 15.87 -0.22 3.53
C ASP A 25 16.14 -1.50 2.73
N LEU A 26 15.14 -2.40 2.63
CA LEU A 26 15.19 -3.55 1.75
C LEU A 26 15.48 -3.14 0.30
N MET A 27 14.79 -2.13 -0.22
CA MET A 27 14.96 -1.72 -1.61
C MET A 27 16.22 -0.86 -1.84
N LYS A 28 16.83 -0.35 -0.78
CA LYS A 28 18.18 0.26 -0.82
C LYS A 28 19.31 -0.75 -0.73
N SER A 29 19.03 -1.95 -0.24
CA SER A 29 20.04 -3.02 -0.15
C SER A 29 20.43 -3.53 -1.55
N PRO A 30 21.68 -4.03 -1.73
CA PRO A 30 22.10 -4.68 -2.97
C PRO A 30 21.12 -5.79 -3.36
N ASP A 31 20.80 -5.92 -4.65
CA ASP A 31 19.74 -6.84 -5.10
C ASP A 31 19.92 -8.26 -4.56
N ARG A 32 21.15 -8.80 -4.64
CA ARG A 32 21.52 -10.15 -4.14
C ARG A 32 21.29 -10.38 -2.63
N SER A 33 21.02 -9.33 -1.87
CA SER A 33 20.78 -9.40 -0.43
C SER A 33 19.30 -9.34 -0.05
N ARG A 34 18.39 -9.21 -1.04
CA ARG A 34 16.94 -9.09 -0.82
C ARG A 34 16.28 -10.44 -0.60
N GLY A 35 16.60 -11.09 0.52
CA GLY A 35 16.05 -12.40 0.91
C GLY A 35 14.60 -12.37 1.44
N ARG A 36 13.92 -11.22 1.41
CA ARG A 36 12.55 -11.04 1.90
C ARG A 36 11.76 -10.11 0.98
N HIS A 37 10.44 -10.11 1.11
CA HIS A 37 9.58 -9.21 0.33
C HIS A 37 9.17 -7.97 1.14
N PRO A 38 8.87 -6.84 0.46
CA PRO A 38 8.27 -5.70 1.13
C PRO A 38 6.89 -6.05 1.70
N GLN A 39 6.49 -5.38 2.77
CA GLN A 39 5.15 -5.53 3.37
C GLN A 39 4.07 -4.89 2.50
N ARG A 40 4.40 -3.82 1.77
CA ARG A 40 3.44 -3.10 0.93
C ARG A 40 2.83 -3.91 -0.19
N ILE A 41 3.43 -5.06 -0.55
CA ILE A 41 2.82 -5.97 -1.53
C ILE A 41 1.41 -6.39 -1.13
N ALA A 42 1.04 -6.31 0.16
CA ALA A 42 -0.33 -6.47 0.64
C ALA A 42 -1.37 -5.59 -0.08
N PHE A 43 -0.96 -4.45 -0.63
CA PHE A 43 -1.83 -3.56 -1.41
C PHE A 43 -1.85 -3.88 -2.91
N GLY A 44 -1.10 -4.90 -3.33
CA GLY A 44 -1.08 -5.42 -4.68
C GLY A 44 0.30 -5.51 -5.30
N LEU A 45 0.33 -6.09 -6.50
CA LEU A 45 1.47 -6.16 -7.40
C LEU A 45 1.08 -5.63 -8.78
N PRO A 46 2.03 -5.12 -9.59
CA PRO A 46 3.44 -4.88 -9.26
C PRO A 46 3.61 -3.60 -8.43
N HIS A 47 4.66 -3.57 -7.61
CA HIS A 47 5.13 -2.35 -6.95
C HIS A 47 6.45 -1.90 -7.55
N ASN A 48 6.58 -0.59 -7.77
CA ASN A 48 7.82 0.03 -8.24
C ASN A 48 8.37 0.97 -7.17
N TYR A 49 9.66 0.83 -6.87
CA TYR A 49 10.40 1.63 -5.90
C TYR A 49 11.31 2.69 -6.54
N GLY A 50 11.12 2.98 -7.83
CA GLY A 50 11.75 4.12 -8.53
C GLY A 50 13.25 3.94 -8.82
N GLN A 51 13.75 2.69 -8.77
CA GLN A 51 15.12 2.33 -9.14
C GLN A 51 15.09 1.27 -10.25
N PRO A 52 16.15 1.15 -11.08
CA PRO A 52 16.17 0.19 -12.21
C PRO A 52 15.83 -1.24 -11.78
N ASN A 53 16.36 -1.69 -10.64
CA ASN A 53 16.11 -3.01 -10.07
C ASN A 53 15.10 -2.96 -8.91
N GLY A 54 14.31 -1.88 -8.84
CA GLY A 54 13.36 -1.59 -7.77
C GLY A 54 11.96 -2.18 -8.00
N LYS A 55 11.81 -3.13 -8.93
CA LYS A 55 10.51 -3.71 -9.30
C LYS A 55 10.21 -4.93 -8.42
N VAL A 56 8.96 -5.02 -7.97
CA VAL A 56 8.43 -6.17 -7.24
C VAL A 56 7.19 -6.69 -7.94
N GLU A 57 7.19 -7.96 -8.33
CA GLU A 57 6.19 -8.56 -9.22
C GLU A 57 6.06 -10.08 -9.01
N PRO A 58 5.03 -10.75 -9.57
CA PRO A 58 4.96 -12.21 -9.56
C PRO A 58 6.23 -12.83 -10.20
N ALA A 59 6.76 -13.91 -9.60
CA ALA A 59 7.97 -14.54 -10.13
C ALA A 59 7.72 -15.43 -11.36
N ALA A 60 6.49 -15.94 -11.51
CA ALA A 60 6.14 -16.81 -12.63
C ALA A 60 5.69 -15.99 -13.84
N ASP A 61 6.16 -16.40 -15.02
CA ASP A 61 5.83 -15.76 -16.28
C ASP A 61 4.36 -15.96 -16.65
N GLY A 62 3.76 -14.97 -17.31
CA GLY A 62 2.34 -14.99 -17.70
C GLY A 62 1.37 -14.74 -16.53
N ILE A 63 1.86 -14.54 -15.30
CA ILE A 63 1.05 -14.07 -14.18
C ILE A 63 1.13 -12.55 -14.08
N ASP A 64 0.00 -11.88 -14.27
CA ASP A 64 -0.10 -10.42 -14.21
C ASP A 64 -0.50 -9.92 -12.80
N ARG A 65 -0.69 -8.60 -12.66
CA ARG A 65 -1.09 -7.84 -11.47
C ARG A 65 -2.11 -8.59 -10.60
N ARG A 66 -1.82 -8.71 -9.31
CA ARG A 66 -2.74 -9.28 -8.31
C ARG A 66 -2.78 -8.39 -7.09
N ALA A 67 -4.00 -8.06 -6.68
CA ALA A 67 -4.32 -7.33 -5.47
C ALA A 67 -5.67 -7.82 -4.97
N SER A 68 -5.86 -7.81 -3.65
CA SER A 68 -7.19 -7.93 -3.07
C SER A 68 -7.94 -6.61 -3.30
N PRO A 69 -9.19 -6.63 -3.80
CA PRO A 69 -9.96 -5.41 -4.01
C PRO A 69 -10.15 -4.59 -2.72
N LEU A 70 -9.90 -3.28 -2.84
CA LEU A 70 -10.24 -2.28 -1.83
C LEU A 70 -11.22 -1.29 -2.45
N PHE A 71 -12.44 -1.27 -1.93
CA PHE A 71 -13.50 -0.34 -2.34
C PHE A 71 -13.63 0.79 -1.34
N ILE A 72 -13.81 2.00 -1.87
CA ILE A 72 -14.18 3.18 -1.09
C ILE A 72 -15.43 3.76 -1.75
N HIS A 73 -16.49 3.86 -0.97
CA HIS A 73 -17.76 4.44 -1.39
C HIS A 73 -18.18 5.50 -0.38
N ILE A 74 -18.52 6.71 -0.85
CA ILE A 74 -19.12 7.73 0.00
C ILE A 74 -20.62 7.55 -0.08
N HIS A 75 -21.24 7.19 1.04
CA HIS A 75 -22.67 6.99 1.16
C HIS A 75 -23.31 8.19 1.83
N GLN A 76 -24.38 8.71 1.24
CA GLN A 76 -25.20 9.77 1.80
C GLN A 76 -26.66 9.40 1.53
N ALA A 77 -27.46 9.22 2.59
CA ALA A 77 -28.82 8.72 2.46
C ALA A 77 -29.81 9.84 2.06
N ALA A 78 -29.69 11.02 2.65
CA ALA A 78 -30.36 12.25 2.24
C ALA A 78 -29.37 13.40 2.04
N GLU A 79 -29.74 14.41 1.25
CA GLU A 79 -28.90 15.57 0.95
C GLU A 79 -28.46 16.36 2.20
N THR A 80 -29.26 16.30 3.27
CA THR A 80 -28.96 16.90 4.57
C THR A 80 -28.08 16.05 5.48
N ASP A 81 -27.90 14.77 5.16
CA ASP A 81 -27.11 13.86 5.99
C ASP A 81 -25.62 14.10 5.82
N VAL A 82 -24.87 13.88 6.89
CA VAL A 82 -23.41 13.85 6.83
C VAL A 82 -22.98 12.63 6.03
N PRO A 83 -22.20 12.78 4.94
CA PRO A 83 -21.73 11.63 4.16
C PRO A 83 -20.82 10.72 4.99
N VAL A 84 -20.98 9.41 4.82
CA VAL A 84 -20.17 8.39 5.50
C VAL A 84 -19.33 7.65 4.47
N ALA A 85 -18.02 7.51 4.75
CA ALA A 85 -17.15 6.67 3.94
C ALA A 85 -17.30 5.20 4.33
N VAL A 86 -17.75 4.37 3.39
CA VAL A 86 -17.75 2.92 3.47
C VAL A 86 -16.48 2.40 2.80
N VAL A 87 -15.61 1.76 3.58
CA VAL A 87 -14.38 1.13 3.09
C VAL A 87 -14.50 -0.38 3.24
N ALA A 88 -14.40 -1.10 2.13
CA ALA A 88 -14.50 -2.56 2.10
C ALA A 88 -13.23 -3.18 1.50
N PHE A 89 -12.67 -4.15 2.21
CA PHE A 89 -11.56 -4.97 1.73
C PHE A 89 -12.04 -6.40 1.52
N LEU A 90 -11.82 -6.96 0.33
CA LEU A 90 -12.19 -8.33 -0.01
C LEU A 90 -10.91 -9.16 -0.20
N PRO A 91 -10.49 -9.96 0.80
CA PRO A 91 -9.30 -10.78 0.67
C PRO A 91 -9.45 -11.80 -0.47
N ALA A 92 -8.55 -11.74 -1.45
CA ALA A 92 -8.44 -12.69 -2.53
C ALA A 92 -7.17 -13.54 -2.38
N ALA A 93 -7.07 -14.62 -3.16
CA ALA A 93 -5.81 -15.34 -3.29
C ALA A 93 -4.74 -14.40 -3.88
N PHE A 94 -3.69 -14.13 -3.11
CA PHE A 94 -2.68 -13.14 -3.49
C PHE A 94 -1.86 -13.56 -4.72
N LEU A 95 -1.50 -14.84 -4.77
CA LEU A 95 -0.95 -15.50 -5.96
C LEU A 95 -1.76 -16.77 -6.22
N PRO A 96 -1.82 -17.24 -7.48
CA PRO A 96 -2.51 -18.49 -7.79
C PRO A 96 -1.90 -19.69 -7.04
N PRO A 97 -2.68 -20.74 -6.78
CA PRO A 97 -2.17 -21.96 -6.19
C PRO A 97 -0.95 -22.48 -6.97
N ARG A 98 0.09 -22.95 -6.26
CA ARG A 98 1.38 -23.42 -6.81
C ARG A 98 2.36 -22.33 -7.27
N HIS A 99 1.99 -21.05 -7.17
CA HIS A 99 2.90 -19.93 -7.38
C HIS A 99 3.05 -19.16 -6.07
N ASP A 100 4.06 -19.50 -5.28
CA ASP A 100 4.28 -18.91 -3.95
C ASP A 100 5.52 -18.01 -3.90
N LYS A 101 6.02 -17.57 -5.05
CA LYS A 101 7.19 -16.68 -5.15
C LYS A 101 6.86 -15.38 -5.84
N ILE A 102 7.52 -14.33 -5.36
CA ILE A 102 7.58 -13.03 -6.02
C ILE A 102 9.03 -12.70 -6.37
N ARG A 103 9.21 -11.88 -7.40
CA ARG A 103 10.48 -11.31 -7.78
C ARG A 103 10.66 -9.97 -7.07
N VAL A 104 11.81 -9.76 -6.43
CA VAL A 104 12.20 -8.53 -5.74
C VAL A 104 13.54 -8.06 -6.34
N GLY A 105 13.49 -7.26 -7.39
CA GLY A 105 14.67 -7.01 -8.24
C GLY A 105 15.06 -8.27 -9.01
N SER A 106 16.28 -8.77 -8.82
CA SER A 106 16.73 -10.03 -9.42
C SER A 106 16.38 -11.28 -8.58
N GLU A 107 16.04 -11.09 -7.31
CA GLU A 107 15.85 -12.20 -6.37
C GLU A 107 14.42 -12.76 -6.41
N GLN A 108 14.31 -14.08 -6.23
CA GLN A 108 13.02 -14.73 -6.02
C GLN A 108 12.83 -15.06 -4.54
N VAL A 109 11.77 -14.51 -3.95
CA VAL A 109 11.47 -14.66 -2.54
C VAL A 109 10.15 -15.39 -2.40
N ARG A 110 10.09 -16.36 -1.48
CA ARG A 110 8.85 -17.04 -1.11
C ARG A 110 7.93 -16.09 -0.36
N LEU A 111 6.67 -16.02 -0.78
CA LEU A 111 5.61 -15.29 -0.12
C LEU A 111 5.34 -15.90 1.25
N GLN A 112 5.48 -15.10 2.30
CA GLN A 112 5.08 -15.51 3.65
C GLN A 112 3.63 -15.08 3.89
N SER A 113 2.72 -16.05 3.95
CA SER A 113 1.27 -15.79 3.98
C SER A 113 0.74 -15.35 5.35
N HIS A 114 1.38 -15.76 6.45
CA HIS A 114 0.86 -15.57 7.81
C HIS A 114 0.62 -14.09 8.18
N ASP A 115 1.42 -13.18 7.61
CA ASP A 115 1.40 -11.75 7.96
C ASP A 115 1.09 -10.83 6.78
N LEU A 116 0.73 -11.41 5.63
CA LEU A 116 0.58 -10.67 4.38
C LEU A 116 -0.43 -9.53 4.50
N TRP A 117 -1.56 -9.76 5.16
CA TRP A 117 -2.64 -8.77 5.25
C TRP A 117 -2.52 -7.81 6.45
N LYS A 118 -1.49 -7.93 7.29
CA LYS A 118 -1.30 -7.03 8.45
C LYS A 118 -1.28 -5.54 8.06
N PRO A 119 -0.60 -5.11 6.97
CA PRO A 119 -0.64 -3.71 6.55
C PRO A 119 -2.03 -3.23 6.13
N VAL A 120 -2.85 -4.11 5.55
CA VAL A 120 -4.23 -3.81 5.18
C VAL A 120 -5.10 -3.71 6.43
N ALA A 121 -4.97 -4.63 7.38
CA ALA A 121 -5.70 -4.55 8.64
C ALA A 121 -5.41 -3.23 9.38
N ALA A 122 -4.13 -2.85 9.50
CA ALA A 122 -3.73 -1.58 10.08
C ALA A 122 -4.26 -0.36 9.31
N PHE A 123 -4.39 -0.45 7.98
CA PHE A 123 -5.05 0.57 7.17
C PHE A 123 -6.53 0.71 7.54
N MET A 124 -7.25 -0.41 7.62
CA MET A 124 -8.67 -0.45 7.95
C MET A 124 -8.93 0.09 9.36
N ASP A 125 -8.12 -0.30 10.34
CA ASP A 125 -8.23 0.18 11.72
C ASP A 125 -8.03 1.70 11.81
N ARG A 126 -7.06 2.25 11.07
CA ARG A 126 -6.86 3.69 10.99
C ARG A 126 -8.05 4.41 10.37
N MET A 127 -8.61 3.87 9.28
CA MET A 127 -9.80 4.45 8.64
C MET A 127 -11.02 4.40 9.56
N GLY A 128 -11.13 3.38 10.41
CA GLY A 128 -12.15 3.26 11.45
C GLY A 128 -11.87 4.04 12.74
N GLY A 129 -10.85 4.91 12.77
CA GLY A 129 -10.55 5.77 13.92
C GLY A 129 -9.87 5.05 15.11
N LYS A 130 -9.39 3.82 14.94
CA LYS A 130 -8.76 3.02 16.01
C LYS A 130 -7.25 3.24 16.16
N SER A 131 -6.69 4.22 15.47
CA SER A 131 -5.24 4.48 15.46
C SER A 131 -4.86 5.56 16.47
N GLU A 132 -3.85 5.28 17.31
CA GLU A 132 -3.26 6.25 18.24
C GLU A 132 -2.50 7.39 17.53
N LYS A 133 -2.09 7.21 16.27
CA LYS A 133 -1.50 8.30 15.49
C LYS A 133 -2.60 9.30 15.11
N PRO A 134 -2.41 10.61 15.36
CA PRO A 134 -3.43 11.61 15.07
C PRO A 134 -3.84 11.53 13.60
N VAL A 135 -5.14 11.41 13.36
CA VAL A 135 -5.73 11.69 12.06
C VAL A 135 -5.47 13.17 11.82
N ARG A 136 -4.50 13.50 10.95
CA ARG A 136 -4.27 14.87 10.53
C ARG A 136 -5.58 15.40 9.93
N GLU A 137 -5.92 16.64 10.27
CA GLU A 137 -7.15 17.29 9.84
C GLU A 137 -7.40 17.08 8.34
N PRO A 138 -8.68 16.94 7.93
CA PRO A 138 -9.02 16.84 6.53
C PRO A 138 -8.38 17.99 5.76
N ILE A 139 -7.86 17.69 4.56
CA ILE A 139 -7.51 18.75 3.62
C ILE A 139 -8.84 19.39 3.24
N VAL A 140 -9.14 20.57 3.79
CA VAL A 140 -10.25 21.40 3.36
C VAL A 140 -9.94 21.78 1.91
N GLY A 141 -10.70 21.23 0.96
CA GLY A 141 -10.60 21.66 -0.42
C GLY A 141 -11.10 23.10 -0.52
N GLU A 142 -10.26 24.02 -0.99
CA GLU A 142 -10.76 25.32 -1.41
C GLU A 142 -11.70 25.13 -2.60
N GLU A 143 -12.89 25.71 -2.50
CA GLU A 143 -13.90 25.75 -3.55
C GLU A 143 -13.34 26.62 -4.70
N VAL A 144 -12.73 25.99 -5.71
CA VAL A 144 -12.31 26.70 -6.92
C VAL A 144 -13.55 27.01 -7.75
N ARG A 145 -14.10 28.20 -7.54
CA ARG A 145 -15.11 28.77 -8.44
C ARG A 145 -14.41 29.19 -9.73
N LEU A 146 -14.69 28.48 -10.81
CA LEU A 146 -14.38 28.95 -12.15
C LEU A 146 -15.27 30.18 -12.43
N ALA A 147 -14.62 31.31 -12.69
CA ALA A 147 -15.27 32.55 -13.12
C ALA A 147 -15.75 32.46 -14.56
#